data_AF-A0A7V6SL79-F1
#
_entry.id   AF-A0A7V6SL79-F1
#
_cell.length_a   1.000
_cell.length_b   1.000
_cell.length_c   1.000
_cell.angle_alpha   90.00
_cell.angle_beta   90.00
_cell.angle_gamma   90.00
#
_symmetry.space_group_name_H-M   'P 1'
#
loop_
_entity.id
_entity.type
_entity.pdbx_description
1 polymer ?
#
loop_
_entity_poly.entity_id
_entity_poly.type
_entity_poly.pdbx_seq_one_letter_code
_entity_poly.pdbx_strand_id
1 'polypeptide(L)'
;MRILLPDLHARKRVMRELAIRHPAWKRKLLFCLFLLLVGFVIIALTVKLMVTQTPRAIGYLVFGVPGLTVAIIPIIYGVIRYVSAKHECALPYSSYGNGTITMFQDRLEFTYWEIRKETPEATEEGHMIDYPDNDRTIFSIDKDKIRDVSTEDGLICTISGSGKVKIPDWKRDGDQFFLDKIQYVSEFSFPLAFAEADVVQIINNWRRS
;
A
#
# COMPACT_ATOMS: atom_id res chain seq x y z
N MET A 1 -0.50 -28.15 12.85
CA MET A 1 -1.07 -26.88 12.35
C MET A 1 -0.19 -25.76 12.84
N ARG A 2 0.31 -24.91 11.95
CA ARG A 2 1.16 -23.76 12.29
C ARG A 2 0.50 -22.49 11.75
N ILE A 3 0.45 -21.44 12.56
CA ILE A 3 -0.20 -20.17 12.22
C ILE A 3 0.87 -19.08 12.25
N LEU A 4 0.94 -18.28 11.18
CA LEU A 4 1.78 -17.08 11.10
C LEU A 4 0.90 -15.86 11.28
N LEU A 5 1.17 -15.12 12.34
CA LEU A 5 0.44 -13.92 12.68
C LEU A 5 1.05 -12.69 11.98
N PRO A 6 0.19 -11.75 11.53
CA PRO A 6 0.67 -10.50 10.97
C PRO A 6 1.39 -9.67 12.04
N ASP A 7 2.42 -8.93 11.63
CA ASP A 7 3.05 -7.90 12.47
C ASP A 7 2.83 -6.52 11.84
N LEU A 8 2.33 -5.59 12.66
CA LEU A 8 2.06 -4.22 12.26
C LEU A 8 3.36 -3.49 11.86
N HIS A 9 4.46 -3.74 12.58
CA HIS A 9 5.72 -3.08 12.30
C HIS A 9 6.33 -3.61 10.99
N ALA A 10 6.36 -4.93 10.80
CA ALA A 10 6.75 -5.57 9.54
C ALA A 10 5.88 -5.07 8.37
N ARG A 11 4.57 -4.95 8.54
CA ARG A 11 3.66 -4.39 7.53
C ARG A 11 4.05 -2.98 7.14
N LYS A 12 4.21 -2.06 8.10
CA LYS A 12 4.62 -0.67 7.82
C LYS A 12 5.95 -0.60 7.08
N ARG A 13 6.91 -1.45 7.45
CA ARG A 13 8.22 -1.55 6.78
C ARG A 13 8.10 -2.01 5.33
N VAL A 14 7.47 -3.16 5.10
CA VAL A 14 7.30 -3.74 3.74
C VAL A 14 6.56 -2.76 2.83
N MET A 15 5.48 -2.16 3.34
CA MET A 15 4.68 -1.22 2.57
C MET A 15 5.42 0.07 2.22
N ARG A 16 6.22 0.61 3.16
CA ARG A 16 7.09 1.76 2.90
C ARG A 16 8.10 1.42 1.80
N GLU A 17 8.70 0.25 1.85
CA GLU A 17 9.72 -0.14 0.90
C GLU A 17 9.14 -0.38 -0.50
N LEU A 18 8.01 -1.07 -0.59
CA LEU A 18 7.24 -1.23 -1.84
C LEU A 18 6.83 0.13 -2.42
N ALA A 19 6.37 1.07 -1.58
CA ALA A 19 5.98 2.41 -2.02
C ALA A 19 7.16 3.19 -2.61
N ILE A 20 8.33 3.13 -1.97
CA ILE A 20 9.54 3.84 -2.44
C ILE A 20 10.02 3.29 -3.78
N ARG A 21 9.92 1.97 -3.99
CA ARG A 21 10.35 1.32 -5.24
C ARG A 21 9.41 1.63 -6.41
N HIS A 22 8.13 1.90 -6.15
CA HIS A 22 7.15 2.14 -7.19
C HIS A 22 7.52 3.36 -8.07
N PRO A 23 7.48 3.24 -9.42
CA PRO A 23 7.94 4.31 -10.33
C PRO A 23 7.13 5.61 -10.20
N ALA A 24 5.88 5.54 -9.74
CA ALA A 24 5.09 6.74 -9.46
C ALA A 24 5.66 7.55 -8.28
N TRP A 25 6.28 6.92 -7.28
CA TRP A 25 6.90 7.62 -6.16
C TRP A 25 8.09 8.45 -6.62
N LYS A 26 8.98 7.85 -7.43
CA LYS A 26 10.12 8.55 -8.03
C LYS A 26 9.69 9.76 -8.86
N ARG A 27 8.65 9.61 -9.70
CA ARG A 27 8.10 10.72 -10.50
C ARG A 27 7.52 11.83 -9.63
N LYS A 28 6.77 11.48 -8.58
CA LYS A 28 6.20 12.45 -7.63
C LYS A 28 7.30 13.20 -6.87
N LEU A 29 8.34 12.50 -6.42
CA LEU A 29 9.47 13.09 -5.71
C LEU A 29 10.26 14.05 -6.61
N LEU A 30 10.49 13.68 -7.87
CA LEU A 30 11.11 14.55 -8.87
C LEU A 30 10.30 15.83 -9.09
N PHE A 31 8.97 15.71 -9.22
CA PHE A 31 8.07 16.85 -9.40
C PHE A 31 8.08 17.77 -8.17
N CYS A 32 8.07 17.23 -6.95
CA CYS A 32 8.19 18.04 -5.73
C CYS A 32 9.52 18.78 -5.65
N LEU A 33 10.64 18.12 -5.98
CA LEU A 33 11.96 18.77 -6.05
C LEU A 33 12.00 19.88 -7.10
N PHE A 34 11.40 19.67 -8.26
CA PHE A 34 11.29 20.68 -9.30
C PHE A 34 10.52 21.92 -8.82
N LEU A 35 9.37 21.72 -8.17
CA LEU A 35 8.59 22.83 -7.60
C LEU A 35 9.36 23.60 -6.52
N LEU A 36 10.12 22.90 -5.66
CA LEU A 36 10.99 23.54 -4.67
C LEU A 36 12.09 24.39 -5.34
N LEU A 37 12.70 23.89 -6.41
CA LEU A 37 13.74 24.61 -7.15
C LEU A 37 13.18 25.88 -7.80
N VAL A 38 12.01 25.79 -8.42
CA VAL A 38 11.28 26.97 -8.95
C VAL A 38 10.99 27.98 -7.83
N GLY A 39 10.57 27.52 -6.65
CA GLY A 39 10.37 28.36 -5.46
C GLY A 39 11.64 29.12 -5.06
N PHE A 40 12.78 28.42 -4.95
CA PHE A 40 14.08 29.06 -4.63
C PHE A 40 14.49 30.11 -5.66
N VAL A 41 14.27 29.86 -6.95
CA VAL A 41 14.58 30.81 -8.03
C VAL A 41 13.74 32.09 -7.89
N ILE A 42 12.44 31.96 -7.61
CA ILE A 42 11.55 33.11 -7.41
C ILE A 42 11.99 33.93 -6.19
N ILE A 43 12.34 33.27 -5.08
CA ILE A 43 12.83 33.95 -3.88
C ILE A 43 14.13 34.71 -4.19
N ALA A 44 15.10 34.06 -4.86
CA ALA A 44 16.38 34.68 -5.21
C ALA A 44 16.21 35.89 -6.15
N LEU A 45 15.32 35.80 -7.15
CA LEU A 45 14.94 36.91 -8.02
C LEU A 45 14.32 38.06 -7.23
N THR A 46 13.45 37.76 -6.28
CA THR A 46 12.79 38.77 -5.43
C THR A 46 13.81 39.50 -4.56
N VAL A 47 14.77 38.79 -3.96
CA VAL A 47 15.86 39.39 -3.17
C VAL A 47 16.76 40.25 -4.04
N LYS A 48 17.15 39.78 -5.23
CA LYS A 48 17.96 40.57 -6.17
C LYS A 48 17.26 41.88 -6.56
N LEU A 49 15.95 41.82 -6.78
CA LEU A 49 15.14 42.97 -7.19
C LEU A 49 14.95 43.98 -6.03
N MET A 50 14.87 43.50 -4.79
CA MET A 50 14.90 44.35 -3.59
C MET A 50 16.21 45.13 -3.44
N VAL A 51 17.34 44.52 -3.80
CA VAL A 51 18.68 45.15 -3.65
C VAL A 51 18.95 46.18 -4.74
N THR A 52 18.42 45.98 -5.96
CA THR A 52 18.75 46.83 -7.13
C THR A 52 17.78 47.97 -7.40
N GLN A 53 16.54 47.92 -6.91
CA GLN A 53 15.55 49.00 -7.09
C GLN A 53 15.07 49.56 -5.74
N THR A 54 14.91 50.90 -5.65
CA THR A 54 14.21 51.54 -4.53
C THR A 54 12.80 50.93 -4.38
N PRO A 55 12.46 50.36 -3.23
CA PRO A 55 11.29 49.49 -3.11
C PRO A 55 9.99 50.29 -3.24
N ARG A 56 9.33 50.18 -4.39
CA ARG A 56 7.92 50.57 -4.54
C ARG A 56 7.05 49.40 -4.13
N ALA A 57 5.97 49.65 -3.39
CA ALA A 57 5.01 48.63 -2.91
C ALA A 57 4.53 47.68 -4.02
N ILE A 58 4.50 48.15 -5.27
CA ILE A 58 4.14 47.37 -6.47
C ILE A 58 5.12 46.21 -6.71
N GLY A 59 6.42 46.38 -6.45
CA GLY A 59 7.42 45.30 -6.61
C GLY A 59 7.20 44.14 -5.64
N TYR A 60 6.80 44.44 -4.38
CA TYR A 60 6.46 43.41 -3.40
C TYR A 60 5.18 42.66 -3.76
N LEU A 61 4.18 43.36 -4.29
CA LEU A 61 2.94 42.75 -4.77
C LEU A 61 3.17 41.85 -5.97
N VAL A 62 3.97 42.29 -6.94
CA VAL A 62 4.20 41.57 -8.21
C VAL A 62 5.11 40.35 -8.03
N PHE A 63 6.05 40.36 -7.08
CA PHE A 63 7.00 39.24 -6.92
C PHE A 63 6.81 38.43 -5.63
N GLY A 64 6.42 39.06 -4.53
CA GLY A 64 6.22 38.39 -3.24
C GLY A 64 4.99 37.49 -3.22
N VAL A 65 3.86 37.95 -3.78
CA VAL A 65 2.60 37.18 -3.79
C VAL A 65 2.68 35.95 -4.70
N PRO A 66 3.25 36.02 -5.93
CA PRO A 66 3.45 34.83 -6.75
C PRO A 66 4.48 33.86 -6.16
N GLY A 67 5.56 34.36 -5.55
CA GLY A 67 6.55 33.51 -4.90
C GLY A 67 5.98 32.73 -3.71
N LEU A 68 5.17 33.40 -2.87
CA LEU A 68 4.52 32.76 -1.74
C LEU A 68 3.50 31.72 -2.20
N THR A 69 2.69 32.02 -3.22
CA THR A 69 1.69 31.08 -3.74
C THR A 69 2.35 29.85 -4.38
N VAL A 70 3.41 30.02 -5.17
CA VAL A 70 4.17 28.89 -5.76
C VAL A 70 4.87 28.06 -4.68
N ALA A 71 5.34 28.65 -3.58
CA ALA A 71 5.91 27.92 -2.46
C ALA A 71 4.86 27.15 -1.63
N ILE A 72 3.64 27.67 -1.52
CA ILE A 72 2.54 27.06 -0.76
C ILE A 72 1.92 25.87 -1.53
N ILE A 73 1.84 25.93 -2.86
CA ILE A 73 1.26 24.86 -3.70
C ILE A 73 1.85 23.47 -3.42
N PRO A 74 3.19 23.25 -3.39
CA PRO A 74 3.74 21.93 -3.07
C PRO A 74 3.49 21.51 -1.61
N ILE A 75 3.35 22.46 -0.67
CA ILE A 75 2.98 22.16 0.72
C ILE A 75 1.53 21.69 0.79
N ILE A 76 0.60 22.42 0.17
CA ILE A 76 -0.83 22.03 0.11
C ILE A 76 -0.97 20.70 -0.64
N TYR A 77 -0.30 20.52 -1.77
CA TYR A 77 -0.31 19.26 -2.51
C TYR A 77 0.26 18.12 -1.66
N GLY A 78 1.33 18.38 -0.91
CA GLY A 78 1.90 17.44 0.05
C GLY A 78 0.93 17.06 1.18
N VAL A 79 0.23 18.04 1.76
CA VAL A 79 -0.77 17.82 2.83
C VAL A 79 -2.00 17.08 2.29
N ILE A 80 -2.55 17.50 1.16
CA ILE A 80 -3.65 16.79 0.48
C ILE A 80 -3.22 15.38 0.18
N ARG A 81 -2.00 15.15 -0.34
CA ARG A 81 -1.49 13.80 -0.58
C ARG A 81 -1.20 13.03 0.68
N TYR A 82 -0.80 13.65 1.79
CA TYR A 82 -0.58 12.98 3.06
C TYR A 82 -1.91 12.50 3.65
N VAL A 83 -2.91 13.38 3.69
CA VAL A 83 -4.28 13.06 4.11
C VAL A 83 -4.90 12.05 3.16
N SER A 84 -4.84 12.29 1.85
CA SER A 84 -5.31 11.33 0.86
C SER A 84 -4.54 10.03 0.92
N ALA A 85 -3.23 9.96 1.17
CA ALA A 85 -2.50 8.69 1.27
C ALA A 85 -2.80 7.92 2.57
N LYS A 86 -3.25 8.61 3.62
CA LYS A 86 -3.81 7.97 4.83
C LYS A 86 -5.04 7.12 4.47
N HIS A 87 -5.81 7.54 3.47
CA HIS A 87 -7.09 6.92 3.07
C HIS A 87 -7.02 6.16 1.71
N GLU A 88 -6.21 6.66 0.78
CA GLU A 88 -5.75 6.04 -0.46
C GLU A 88 -4.46 5.31 -0.16
N CYS A 89 -4.64 4.21 0.57
CA CYS A 89 -3.70 3.12 0.61
C CYS A 89 -3.41 2.67 -0.85
N ALA A 90 -2.46 3.35 -1.50
CA ALA A 90 -2.21 3.34 -2.95
C ALA A 90 -1.38 2.13 -3.43
N LEU A 91 -1.34 1.05 -2.65
CA LEU A 91 -0.76 -0.22 -3.04
C LEU A 91 -1.87 -1.27 -3.03
N PRO A 92 -1.92 -2.19 -4.01
CA PRO A 92 -2.85 -3.33 -3.97
C PRO A 92 -2.71 -4.20 -2.72
N TYR A 93 -1.63 -4.00 -1.95
CA TYR A 93 -1.31 -4.68 -0.70
C TYR A 93 -1.68 -3.90 0.57
N SER A 94 -2.03 -2.61 0.47
CA SER A 94 -2.42 -1.80 1.64
C SER A 94 -3.89 -1.95 2.01
N SER A 95 -4.73 -2.41 1.09
CA SER A 95 -6.12 -2.77 1.35
C SER A 95 -6.28 -4.09 2.09
N TYR A 96 -5.23 -4.87 2.34
CA TYR A 96 -5.35 -6.13 3.09
C TYR A 96 -5.09 -5.92 4.59
N GLY A 97 -6.16 -5.93 5.38
CA GLY A 97 -6.13 -6.02 6.84
C GLY A 97 -5.77 -7.43 7.29
N ASN A 98 -4.87 -7.53 8.29
CA ASN A 98 -4.59 -8.73 9.08
C ASN A 98 -4.45 -10.05 8.29
N GLY A 99 -3.55 -10.08 7.30
CA GLY A 99 -3.21 -11.31 6.59
C GLY A 99 -2.62 -12.36 7.54
N THR A 100 -3.30 -13.49 7.74
CA THR A 100 -2.83 -14.63 8.54
C THR A 100 -2.58 -15.81 7.61
N ILE A 101 -1.45 -16.50 7.80
CA ILE A 101 -1.19 -17.77 7.10
C ILE A 101 -1.45 -18.90 8.09
N THR A 102 -2.29 -19.84 7.70
CA THR A 102 -2.55 -21.08 8.43
C THR A 102 -2.09 -22.26 7.59
N MET A 103 -1.07 -22.96 8.08
CA MET A 103 -0.54 -24.18 7.47
C MET A 103 -1.14 -25.40 8.17
N PHE A 104 -2.01 -26.11 7.46
CA PHE A 104 -2.53 -27.43 7.84
C PHE A 104 -1.57 -28.52 7.38
N GLN A 105 -1.89 -29.80 7.60
CA GLN A 105 -1.00 -30.89 7.14
C GLN A 105 -1.01 -31.03 5.60
N ASP A 106 -2.16 -30.77 5.00
CA ASP A 106 -2.51 -31.03 3.60
C ASP A 106 -2.66 -29.74 2.77
N ARG A 107 -2.91 -28.59 3.40
CA ARG A 107 -3.19 -27.33 2.72
C ARG A 107 -2.64 -26.10 3.42
N LEU A 108 -2.43 -25.04 2.65
CA LEU A 108 -2.08 -23.70 3.11
C LEU A 108 -3.27 -22.77 2.88
N GLU A 109 -3.67 -22.06 3.93
CA GLU A 109 -4.71 -21.04 3.87
C GLU A 109 -4.13 -19.67 4.21
N PHE A 110 -4.38 -18.68 3.36
CA PHE A 110 -4.10 -17.28 3.64
C PHE A 110 -5.41 -16.52 3.77
N THR A 111 -5.68 -16.04 4.97
CA THR A 111 -6.91 -15.30 5.31
C THR A 111 -6.58 -13.83 5.46
N TYR A 112 -7.32 -12.98 4.77
CA TYR A 112 -7.15 -11.53 4.84
C TYR A 112 -8.49 -10.80 4.73
N TRP A 113 -8.52 -9.56 5.17
CA TRP A 113 -9.68 -8.68 5.04
C TRP A 113 -9.41 -7.57 4.05
N GLU A 114 -10.37 -7.26 3.18
CA GLU A 114 -10.26 -6.11 2.29
C GLU A 114 -10.83 -4.87 2.96
N ILE A 115 -9.96 -3.92 3.27
CA ILE A 115 -10.29 -2.60 3.81
C ILE A 115 -10.51 -1.66 2.62
N ARG A 116 -11.75 -1.14 2.47
CA ARG A 116 -12.05 -0.10 1.47
C ARG A 116 -11.74 1.27 2.06
N LYS A 117 -11.44 2.24 1.17
CA LYS A 117 -11.26 3.65 1.54
C LYS A 117 -12.50 4.27 2.21
N GLU A 118 -13.68 3.73 1.92
CA GLU A 118 -14.99 4.24 2.36
C GLU A 118 -15.46 3.62 3.69
N THR A 119 -14.79 2.57 4.16
CA THR A 119 -15.27 1.84 5.33
C THR A 119 -14.68 2.44 6.62
N PRO A 120 -15.42 2.45 7.75
CA PRO A 120 -15.00 3.09 8.99
C PRO A 120 -13.65 2.57 9.51
N GLU A 121 -13.32 1.31 9.19
CA GLU A 121 -12.05 0.63 9.47
C GLU A 121 -10.83 1.28 8.80
N ALA A 122 -11.02 2.05 7.72
CA ALA A 122 -9.96 2.83 7.07
C ALA A 122 -9.73 4.20 7.72
N THR A 123 -10.62 4.62 8.62
CA THR A 123 -10.64 5.98 9.19
C THR A 123 -10.26 5.98 10.67
N GLU A 124 -10.58 4.91 11.41
CA GLU A 124 -10.26 4.80 12.84
C GLU A 124 -8.83 4.26 13.08
N GLU A 125 -8.03 4.99 13.86
CA GLU A 125 -6.68 4.56 14.29
C GLU A 125 -6.72 3.52 15.43
N GLY A 126 -7.91 2.99 15.75
CA GLY A 126 -8.16 2.07 16.85
C GLY A 126 -7.65 0.66 16.59
N HIS A 127 -6.89 0.12 17.54
CA HIS A 127 -6.11 -1.12 17.43
C HIS A 127 -6.90 -2.44 17.38
N MET A 128 -8.23 -2.42 17.40
CA MET A 128 -9.06 -3.62 17.35
C MET A 128 -10.32 -3.32 16.56
N ILE A 129 -10.15 -3.26 15.25
CA ILE A 129 -11.29 -3.44 14.37
C ILE A 129 -11.57 -4.95 14.39
N ASP A 130 -12.67 -5.34 15.03
CA ASP A 130 -13.23 -6.68 14.92
C ASP A 130 -13.73 -6.85 13.49
N TYR A 131 -12.85 -7.35 12.62
CA TYR A 131 -13.25 -7.65 11.27
C TYR A 131 -14.24 -8.82 11.27
N PRO A 132 -15.49 -8.62 10.81
CA PRO A 132 -16.47 -9.69 10.82
C PRO A 132 -15.99 -10.87 9.97
N ASP A 133 -16.21 -12.08 10.49
CA ASP A 133 -15.80 -13.33 9.83
C ASP A 133 -16.40 -13.51 8.43
N ASN A 134 -17.52 -12.84 8.15
CA ASN A 134 -18.20 -12.89 6.85
C ASN A 134 -17.48 -12.10 5.76
N ASP A 135 -16.59 -11.17 6.15
CA ASP A 135 -15.91 -10.25 5.23
C ASP A 135 -14.48 -10.67 4.91
N ARG A 136 -14.06 -11.85 5.40
CA ARG A 136 -12.73 -12.41 5.14
C ARG A 136 -12.66 -13.05 3.75
N THR A 137 -11.60 -12.74 3.04
CA THR A 137 -11.20 -13.46 1.84
C THR A 137 -10.21 -14.55 2.24
N ILE A 138 -10.44 -15.78 1.77
CA ILE A 138 -9.57 -16.93 2.09
C ILE A 138 -9.00 -17.48 0.79
N PHE A 139 -7.69 -17.38 0.63
CA PHE A 139 -6.96 -18.17 -0.34
C PHE A 139 -6.60 -19.52 0.27
N SER A 140 -6.86 -20.62 -0.43
CA SER A 140 -6.55 -21.98 0.00
C SER A 140 -5.89 -22.74 -1.14
N ILE A 141 -4.77 -23.40 -0.86
CA ILE A 141 -4.06 -24.23 -1.83
C ILE A 141 -3.61 -25.53 -1.18
N ASP A 142 -3.92 -26.65 -1.82
CA ASP A 142 -3.43 -27.96 -1.38
C ASP A 142 -1.93 -28.03 -1.61
N LYS A 143 -1.22 -28.66 -0.68
CA LYS A 143 0.25 -28.77 -0.69
C LYS A 143 0.79 -29.37 -1.99
N ASP A 144 0.12 -30.39 -2.52
CA ASP A 144 0.49 -31.08 -3.77
C ASP A 144 0.21 -30.24 -5.03
N LYS A 145 -0.60 -29.19 -4.91
CA LYS A 145 -0.96 -28.28 -6.01
C LYS A 145 -0.09 -27.03 -6.08
N ILE A 146 0.81 -26.85 -5.12
CA ILE A 146 1.82 -25.78 -5.15
C ILE A 146 2.88 -26.19 -6.19
N ARG A 147 3.06 -25.37 -7.22
CA ARG A 147 4.11 -25.55 -8.22
C ARG A 147 5.39 -24.89 -7.75
N ASP A 148 5.32 -23.59 -7.47
CA ASP A 148 6.48 -22.79 -7.05
C ASP A 148 6.11 -21.79 -5.94
N VAL A 149 7.11 -21.44 -5.14
CA VAL A 149 7.04 -20.40 -4.12
C VAL A 149 8.22 -19.47 -4.35
N SER A 150 7.95 -18.32 -4.95
CA SER A 150 8.95 -17.32 -5.28
C SER A 150 8.78 -16.08 -4.41
N THR A 151 9.83 -15.27 -4.35
CA THR A 151 9.80 -14.01 -3.62
C THR A 151 10.27 -12.90 -4.53
N GLU A 152 9.40 -11.93 -4.74
CA GLU A 152 9.73 -10.70 -5.45
C GLU A 152 10.36 -9.75 -4.43
N ASP A 153 11.61 -9.36 -4.70
CA ASP A 153 12.33 -8.32 -3.96
C ASP A 153 12.52 -8.55 -2.45
N GLY A 154 12.25 -9.76 -1.95
CA GLY A 154 12.24 -10.06 -0.52
C GLY A 154 11.04 -9.48 0.24
N LEU A 155 10.07 -8.90 -0.48
CA LEU A 155 8.96 -8.14 0.10
C LEU A 155 7.60 -8.77 -0.19
N ILE A 156 7.43 -9.41 -1.34
CA ILE A 156 6.20 -10.07 -1.77
C ILE A 156 6.51 -11.54 -2.01
N CYS A 157 5.72 -12.42 -1.40
CA CYS A 157 5.75 -13.85 -1.68
C CYS A 157 4.69 -14.17 -2.72
N THR A 158 5.06 -14.91 -3.76
CA THR A 158 4.14 -15.39 -4.79
C THR A 158 4.12 -16.91 -4.76
N ILE A 159 2.92 -17.48 -4.60
CA ILE A 159 2.68 -18.91 -4.67
C ILE A 159 1.98 -19.20 -6.00
N SER A 160 2.65 -19.98 -6.86
CA SER A 160 2.05 -20.47 -8.10
C SER A 160 1.52 -21.89 -7.91
N GLY A 161 0.38 -22.19 -8.51
CA GLY A 161 -0.28 -23.47 -8.33
C GLY A 161 -1.72 -23.50 -8.83
N SER A 162 -2.54 -24.31 -8.19
CA SER A 162 -3.99 -24.36 -8.45
C SER A 162 -4.72 -24.09 -7.14
N GLY A 163 -4.75 -22.82 -6.76
CA GLY A 163 -5.37 -22.34 -5.53
C GLY A 163 -6.83 -21.95 -5.73
N LYS A 164 -7.53 -21.79 -4.61
CA LYS A 164 -8.94 -21.44 -4.50
C LYS A 164 -9.06 -20.17 -3.65
N VAL A 165 -9.66 -19.12 -4.17
CA VAL A 165 -9.98 -17.89 -3.44
C VAL A 165 -11.47 -17.88 -3.14
N LYS A 166 -11.81 -17.85 -1.85
CA LYS A 166 -13.17 -17.62 -1.37
C LYS A 166 -13.36 -16.14 -1.11
N ILE A 167 -14.23 -15.50 -1.89
CA ILE A 167 -14.51 -14.07 -1.83
C ILE A 167 -15.77 -13.83 -0.96
N PRO A 168 -15.80 -12.77 -0.13
CA PRO A 168 -16.97 -12.43 0.68
C PRO A 168 -18.15 -11.95 -0.17
N ASP A 169 -19.38 -12.13 0.35
CA ASP A 169 -20.63 -11.93 -0.39
C ASP A 169 -20.85 -10.48 -0.86
N TRP A 170 -20.34 -9.48 -0.13
CA TRP A 170 -20.48 -8.06 -0.47
C TRP A 170 -19.61 -7.60 -1.65
N LYS A 171 -18.55 -8.35 -2.00
CA LYS A 171 -17.65 -8.02 -3.13
C LYS A 171 -18.19 -8.54 -4.47
N ARG A 172 -19.36 -9.18 -4.46
CA ARG A 172 -20.02 -9.66 -5.66
C ARG A 172 -20.56 -8.47 -6.45
N ASP A 173 -20.05 -8.27 -7.67
CA ASP A 173 -20.71 -7.37 -8.61
C ASP A 173 -22.08 -7.97 -8.98
N GLY A 174 -23.12 -7.13 -8.86
CA GLY A 174 -24.49 -7.49 -9.22
C GLY A 174 -24.54 -7.99 -10.67
N ASP A 175 -25.12 -9.18 -10.84
CA ASP A 175 -25.49 -9.88 -12.09
C ASP A 175 -24.81 -11.25 -12.31
N GLN A 176 -23.82 -11.64 -11.51
CA GLN A 176 -23.29 -13.02 -11.56
C GLN A 176 -23.97 -13.92 -10.51
N PHE A 177 -25.21 -14.30 -10.81
CA PHE A 177 -26.03 -15.19 -9.97
C PHE A 177 -25.62 -16.67 -10.02
N PHE A 178 -24.60 -17.04 -10.81
CA PHE A 178 -24.16 -18.42 -10.98
C PHE A 178 -22.64 -18.53 -11.06
N LEU A 179 -22.14 -19.60 -10.42
CA LEU A 179 -20.78 -20.15 -10.38
C LEU A 179 -19.92 -19.73 -9.18
N ASP A 180 -20.07 -20.54 -8.14
CA ASP A 180 -19.19 -20.79 -6.99
C ASP A 180 -18.60 -19.59 -6.23
N LYS A 181 -18.78 -19.64 -4.90
CA LYS A 181 -18.09 -18.78 -3.91
C LYS A 181 -16.56 -18.85 -4.00
N ILE A 182 -16.01 -19.66 -4.91
CA ILE A 182 -14.63 -20.09 -5.01
C ILE A 182 -14.13 -19.79 -6.42
N GLN A 183 -13.22 -18.82 -6.54
CA GLN A 183 -12.48 -18.58 -7.78
C GLN A 183 -11.19 -19.39 -7.78
N TYR A 184 -10.90 -20.07 -8.88
CA TYR A 184 -9.63 -20.78 -9.06
C TYR A 184 -8.58 -19.82 -9.59
N VAL A 185 -7.44 -19.74 -8.92
CA VAL A 185 -6.35 -18.81 -9.27
C VAL A 185 -5.06 -19.58 -9.44
N SER A 186 -4.34 -19.29 -10.52
CA SER A 186 -3.06 -19.93 -10.83
C SER A 186 -1.90 -19.38 -10.00
N GLU A 187 -2.00 -18.13 -9.56
CA GLU A 187 -0.96 -17.43 -8.81
C GLU A 187 -1.59 -16.54 -7.75
N PHE A 188 -1.00 -16.55 -6.56
CA PHE A 188 -1.44 -15.69 -5.47
C PHE A 188 -0.23 -15.04 -4.80
N SER A 189 -0.28 -13.71 -4.69
CA SER A 189 0.81 -12.91 -4.16
C SER A 189 0.37 -12.16 -2.90
N PHE A 190 1.20 -12.20 -1.85
CA PHE A 190 0.96 -11.50 -0.60
C PHE A 190 2.24 -10.88 -0.03
N PRO A 191 2.14 -9.76 0.72
CA PRO A 191 3.30 -9.12 1.33
C PRO A 191 3.82 -9.95 2.51
N LEU A 192 5.15 -9.98 2.70
CA LEU A 192 5.84 -10.64 3.81
C LEU A 192 5.75 -9.80 5.11
N ALA A 193 4.53 -9.58 5.58
CA ALA A 193 4.20 -8.72 6.72
C ALA A 193 3.88 -9.51 8.00
N PHE A 194 4.71 -10.48 8.34
CA PHE A 194 4.51 -11.40 9.48
C PHE A 194 5.53 -11.14 10.59
N ALA A 195 5.22 -11.58 11.81
CA ALA A 195 6.13 -11.50 12.95
C ALA A 195 7.42 -12.31 12.75
N GLU A 196 7.33 -13.38 11.97
CA GLU A 196 8.45 -14.28 11.66
C GLU A 196 9.17 -13.77 10.40
N ALA A 197 10.51 -13.72 10.43
CA ALA A 197 11.31 -13.22 9.30
C ALA A 197 11.43 -14.22 8.13
N ASP A 198 11.46 -15.52 8.43
CA ASP A 198 11.78 -16.59 7.46
C ASP A 198 10.54 -17.32 6.92
N VAL A 199 9.45 -16.59 6.68
CA VAL A 199 8.15 -17.16 6.23
C VAL A 199 8.30 -18.07 5.01
N VAL A 200 9.13 -17.69 4.05
CA VAL A 200 9.36 -18.46 2.81
C VAL A 200 10.06 -19.78 3.12
N GLN A 201 11.05 -19.78 4.02
CA GLN A 201 11.70 -21.02 4.44
C GLN A 201 10.73 -21.92 5.21
N ILE A 202 9.88 -21.33 6.06
CA ILE A 202 8.87 -22.06 6.81
C ILE A 202 7.88 -22.75 5.87
N ILE A 203 7.38 -22.05 4.85
CA ILE A 203 6.49 -22.61 3.83
C ILE A 203 7.20 -23.73 3.05
N ASN A 204 8.45 -23.52 2.66
CA ASN A 204 9.23 -24.53 1.93
C ASN A 204 9.52 -25.78 2.78
N ASN A 205 9.84 -25.62 4.06
CA ASN A 205 10.06 -26.73 4.97
C ASN A 205 8.77 -27.50 5.21
N TRP A 206 7.65 -26.79 5.41
CA TRP A 206 6.32 -27.37 5.53
C TRP A 206 5.90 -28.13 4.26
N ARG A 207 6.21 -27.61 3.07
CA ARG A 207 5.97 -28.28 1.80
C ARG A 207 6.74 -29.60 1.68
N ARG A 208 7.91 -29.71 2.31
CA ARG A 208 8.78 -30.89 2.24
C ARG A 208 8.55 -31.91 3.36
N SER A 209 8.01 -31.48 4.50
CA SER A 209 7.72 -32.34 5.68
C SER A 209 6.50 -33.19 5.48
#